data_AF-A0A538I6F4-F1
#
_entry.id   AF-A0A538I6F4-F1
#
_cell.length_a   1.000
_cell.length_b   1.000
_cell.length_c   1.000
_cell.angle_alpha   90.00
_cell.angle_beta   90.00
_cell.angle_gamma   90.00
#
_symmetry.space_group_name_H-M   'P 1'
#
loop_
_entity.id
_entity.type
_entity.pdbx_description
1 polymer ?
#
loop_
_entity_poly.entity_id
_entity_poly.type
_entity_poly.pdbx_seq_one_letter_code
_entity_poly.pdbx_strand_id
1 'polypeptide(L)'
;MRMTDSPHHRPLDARVMPRFAGIRTFMRAPHTTDLSDVDAAVYGIPFDTATSYRTGPRFGPEAIRSASALLRPYNPALGVNVVEALSIVDYGDVPVSPGDVERTYGQVEEALAALVGRGVFPLALGGDHSVTLAELRVLASRHGPLALVQLDAHGDTWDEYFGQRFFHGTTFKRAVEEGLIEPRASVQAGLRGSLYGAEDLDSARALGFAVLSCDQLRTLG
;
A
#
# COMPACT_ATOMS: atom_id res chain seq x y z
N MET A 1 3.08 21.76 19.97
CA MET A 1 3.24 22.88 19.03
C MET A 1 4.68 22.84 18.53
N ARG A 2 4.95 22.27 17.35
CA ARG A 2 6.31 22.28 16.77
C ARG A 2 6.66 23.74 16.47
N MET A 3 7.77 24.20 17.04
CA MET A 3 8.33 25.52 16.77
C MET A 3 8.75 25.56 15.29
N THR A 4 8.32 26.62 14.63
CA THR A 4 8.43 26.96 13.22
C THR A 4 9.88 27.22 12.82
N ASP A 5 10.36 26.52 11.78
CA ASP A 5 11.37 27.03 10.80
C ASP A 5 11.70 26.01 9.68
N SER A 6 11.30 24.74 9.80
CA SER A 6 11.46 23.77 8.72
C SER A 6 10.45 23.94 7.57
N PRO A 7 10.85 23.73 6.30
CA PRO A 7 9.94 23.79 5.17
C PRO A 7 8.84 22.73 5.29
N HIS A 8 7.59 23.18 5.28
CA HIS A 8 6.44 22.29 5.33
C HIS A 8 5.99 21.95 3.91
N HIS A 9 6.21 20.71 3.47
CA HIS A 9 5.84 20.28 2.13
C HIS A 9 4.32 20.23 1.98
N ARG A 10 3.78 20.95 0.99
CA ARG A 10 2.34 21.09 0.74
C ARG A 10 2.02 21.05 -0.75
N PRO A 11 0.82 20.56 -1.12
CA PRO A 11 0.35 20.60 -2.50
C PRO A 11 0.33 22.00 -3.12
N LEU A 12 0.46 22.04 -4.45
CA LEU A 12 0.32 23.27 -5.23
C LEU A 12 -1.05 23.92 -5.02
N ASP A 13 -1.06 25.23 -4.74
CA ASP A 13 -2.29 26.00 -4.57
C ASP A 13 -3.11 26.03 -5.87
N ALA A 14 -4.32 25.48 -5.80
CA ALA A 14 -5.26 25.42 -6.90
C ALA A 14 -5.82 26.81 -7.31
N ARG A 15 -5.62 27.85 -6.49
CA ARG A 15 -5.97 29.25 -6.81
C ARG A 15 -4.89 29.92 -7.65
N VAL A 16 -3.64 29.44 -7.56
CA VAL A 16 -2.50 29.93 -8.33
C VAL A 16 -2.35 29.19 -9.65
N MET A 17 -2.46 27.86 -9.64
CA MET A 17 -2.40 27.03 -10.85
C MET A 17 -3.57 26.05 -10.90
N PRO A 18 -4.36 26.01 -12.00
CA PRO A 18 -5.51 25.13 -12.09
C PRO A 18 -5.12 23.65 -11.98
N ARG A 19 -6.03 22.83 -11.45
CA ARG A 19 -5.79 21.41 -11.15
C ARG A 19 -5.46 20.56 -12.38
N PHE A 20 -5.83 21.01 -13.58
CA PHE A 20 -5.49 20.32 -14.82
C PHE A 20 -4.06 20.61 -15.31
N ALA A 21 -3.31 21.52 -14.66
CA ALA A 21 -1.96 21.92 -15.05
C ALA A 21 -0.90 21.56 -13.98
N GLY A 22 0.36 21.54 -14.41
CA GLY A 22 1.53 21.17 -13.61
C GLY A 22 1.91 19.69 -13.75
N ILE A 23 3.04 19.32 -13.14
CA ILE A 23 3.52 17.94 -13.09
C ILE A 23 2.55 17.08 -12.25
N ARG A 24 2.29 15.85 -12.69
CA ARG A 24 1.35 14.92 -12.07
C ARG A 24 2.01 14.12 -10.94
N THR A 25 2.05 14.74 -9.76
CA THR A 25 2.36 14.06 -8.50
C THR A 25 1.08 13.76 -7.71
N PHE A 26 1.17 12.84 -6.75
CA PHE A 26 0.08 12.51 -5.85
C PHE A 26 -0.37 13.75 -5.07
N MET A 27 -1.67 14.03 -5.13
CA MET A 27 -2.29 15.24 -4.57
C MET A 27 -1.68 16.57 -5.04
N ARG A 28 -0.84 16.57 -6.10
CA ARG A 28 0.00 17.72 -6.49
C ARG A 28 1.01 18.11 -5.40
N ALA A 29 1.43 17.16 -4.55
CA ALA A 29 2.49 17.34 -3.57
C ALA A 29 3.86 17.58 -4.24
N PRO A 30 4.83 18.22 -3.57
CA PRO A 30 6.17 18.39 -4.11
C PRO A 30 6.81 17.03 -4.37
N HIS A 31 7.47 16.88 -5.52
CA HIS A 31 8.31 15.72 -5.77
C HIS A 31 9.70 15.95 -5.18
N THR A 32 10.15 15.05 -4.30
CA THR A 32 11.50 15.07 -3.74
C THR A 32 11.85 13.69 -3.18
N THR A 33 13.14 13.34 -3.26
CA THR A 33 13.71 12.19 -2.55
C THR A 33 14.50 12.59 -1.30
N ASP A 34 14.63 13.90 -1.03
CA ASP A 34 15.08 14.40 0.26
C ASP A 34 13.98 14.22 1.29
N LEU A 35 14.30 13.51 2.37
CA LEU A 35 13.39 13.14 3.46
C LEU A 35 13.53 14.06 4.68
N SER A 36 14.32 15.13 4.57
CA SER A 36 14.44 16.15 5.60
C SER A 36 13.08 16.83 5.82
N ASP A 37 12.62 16.88 7.07
CA ASP A 37 11.36 17.52 7.45
C ASP A 37 10.10 16.95 6.75
N VAL A 38 10.13 15.67 6.39
CA VAL A 38 8.99 14.92 5.82
C VAL A 38 8.33 14.07 6.91
N ASP A 39 7.01 14.17 7.06
CA ASP A 39 6.25 13.30 7.97
C ASP A 39 5.69 12.07 7.23
N ALA A 40 5.28 12.22 5.96
CA ALA A 40 4.80 11.12 5.13
C ALA A 40 5.25 11.23 3.67
N ALA A 41 5.55 10.09 3.06
CA ALA A 41 6.00 10.00 1.67
C ALA A 41 5.12 9.03 0.89
N VAL A 42 4.60 9.51 -0.24
CA VAL A 42 3.85 8.69 -1.18
C VAL A 42 4.80 8.16 -2.25
N TYR A 43 4.83 6.85 -2.49
CA TYR A 43 5.65 6.23 -3.52
C TYR A 43 4.84 5.25 -4.34
N GLY A 44 5.20 5.05 -5.61
CA GLY A 44 4.56 4.05 -6.45
C GLY A 44 5.38 2.78 -6.61
N ILE A 45 4.70 1.64 -6.75
CA ILE A 45 5.29 0.34 -7.10
C ILE A 45 4.62 -0.17 -8.40
N PRO A 46 5.05 0.31 -9.59
CA PRO A 46 4.38 0.01 -10.86
C PRO A 46 4.68 -1.42 -11.36
N PHE A 47 4.10 -2.43 -10.70
CA PHE A 47 4.43 -3.85 -10.91
C PHE A 47 3.19 -4.75 -11.00
N ASP A 48 3.14 -5.68 -11.95
CA ASP A 48 2.03 -6.65 -12.04
C ASP A 48 2.47 -8.03 -12.57
N THR A 49 3.75 -8.39 -12.42
CA THR A 49 4.28 -9.67 -12.93
C THR A 49 3.62 -10.87 -12.23
N ALA A 50 3.15 -10.70 -10.99
CA ALA A 50 2.58 -11.75 -10.16
C ALA A 50 1.05 -11.90 -10.36
N THR A 51 0.49 -11.25 -11.38
CA THR A 51 -0.94 -11.28 -11.70
C THR A 51 -1.33 -12.51 -12.51
N SER A 52 -2.39 -13.22 -12.09
CA SER A 52 -2.90 -14.43 -12.78
C SER A 52 -3.71 -14.18 -14.05
N TYR A 53 -4.53 -13.14 -14.07
CA TYR A 53 -5.60 -13.03 -15.06
C TYR A 53 -5.50 -11.78 -15.93
N ARG A 54 -5.83 -10.60 -15.40
CA ARG A 54 -5.76 -9.33 -16.15
C ARG A 54 -4.61 -8.48 -15.65
N THR A 55 -3.56 -8.36 -16.46
CA THR A 55 -2.48 -7.41 -16.24
C THR A 55 -2.97 -5.97 -16.48
N GLY A 56 -2.14 -4.99 -16.11
CA GLY A 56 -2.52 -3.58 -16.09
C GLY A 56 -2.24 -2.85 -14.77
N PRO A 57 -2.25 -3.48 -13.58
CA PRO A 57 -1.96 -2.78 -12.32
C PRO A 57 -0.62 -2.04 -12.30
N ARG A 58 0.36 -2.39 -13.14
CA ARG A 58 1.61 -1.62 -13.30
C ARG A 58 1.39 -0.14 -13.66
N PHE A 59 0.26 0.21 -14.28
CA PHE A 59 -0.11 1.59 -14.61
C PHE A 59 -0.93 2.28 -13.50
N GLY A 60 -1.25 1.57 -12.43
CA GLY A 60 -2.00 2.06 -11.28
C GLY A 60 -1.41 3.32 -10.64
N PRO A 61 -0.10 3.37 -10.33
CA PRO A 61 0.49 4.55 -9.67
C PRO A 61 0.31 5.84 -10.48
N GLU A 62 0.52 5.79 -11.80
CA GLU A 62 0.33 6.94 -12.70
C GLU A 62 -1.14 7.37 -12.75
N ALA A 63 -2.06 6.41 -12.92
CA ALA A 63 -3.49 6.69 -12.98
C ALA A 63 -4.00 7.31 -11.67
N ILE A 64 -3.54 6.81 -10.52
CA ILE A 64 -3.87 7.37 -9.20
C ILE A 64 -3.33 8.80 -9.07
N ARG A 65 -2.07 9.07 -9.44
CA ARG A 65 -1.51 10.43 -9.41
C ARG A 65 -2.33 11.39 -10.27
N SER A 66 -2.70 10.96 -11.48
CA SER A 66 -3.53 11.76 -12.40
C SER A 66 -4.89 12.10 -11.79
N ALA A 67 -5.61 11.11 -11.25
CA ALA A 67 -6.91 11.30 -10.62
C ALA A 67 -6.83 12.12 -9.30
N SER A 68 -5.75 11.98 -8.55
CA SER A 68 -5.55 12.64 -7.25
C SER A 68 -5.52 14.17 -7.32
N ALA A 69 -5.33 14.75 -8.51
CA ALA A 69 -5.32 16.21 -8.71
C ALA A 69 -6.63 16.90 -8.28
N LEU A 70 -7.73 16.16 -8.17
CA LEU A 70 -9.02 16.66 -7.70
C LEU A 70 -9.15 16.71 -6.17
N LEU A 71 -8.26 16.05 -5.43
CA LEU A 71 -8.32 16.00 -3.97
C LEU A 71 -8.14 17.39 -3.36
N ARG A 72 -8.93 17.66 -2.31
CA ARG A 72 -8.81 18.83 -1.45
C ARG A 72 -8.26 18.39 -0.09
N PRO A 73 -7.52 19.24 0.62
CA PRO A 73 -6.78 18.80 1.80
C PRO A 73 -7.65 18.62 3.06
N TYR A 74 -8.84 19.23 3.11
CA TYR A 74 -9.75 19.16 4.24
C TYR A 74 -10.79 18.05 4.08
N ASN A 75 -10.87 17.15 5.06
CA ASN A 75 -11.92 16.17 5.20
C ASN A 75 -13.00 16.70 6.17
N PRO A 76 -14.23 16.98 5.70
CA PRO A 76 -15.28 17.56 6.54
C PRO A 76 -15.88 16.57 7.56
N ALA A 77 -15.85 15.27 7.30
CA ALA A 77 -16.40 14.26 8.20
C ALA A 77 -15.51 14.08 9.45
N LEU A 78 -14.19 14.20 9.27
CA LEU A 78 -13.20 14.09 10.36
C LEU A 78 -12.80 15.45 10.94
N GLY A 79 -13.10 16.56 10.26
CA GLY A 79 -12.64 17.89 10.66
C GLY A 79 -11.12 18.08 10.54
N VAL A 80 -10.47 17.32 9.66
CA VAL A 80 -9.00 17.28 9.54
C VAL A 80 -8.54 17.90 8.23
N ASN A 81 -7.56 18.81 8.32
CA ASN A 81 -6.77 19.25 7.17
C ASN A 81 -5.41 18.53 7.19
N VAL A 82 -5.23 17.55 6.29
CA VAL A 82 -4.06 16.65 6.35
C VAL A 82 -2.75 17.39 6.06
N VAL A 83 -2.77 18.39 5.18
CA VAL A 83 -1.55 19.13 4.76
C VAL A 83 -1.24 20.33 5.66
N GLU A 84 -2.07 20.58 6.67
CA GLU A 84 -1.73 21.45 7.80
C GLU A 84 -1.13 20.66 8.96
N ALA A 85 -1.50 19.38 9.08
CA ALA A 85 -1.03 18.50 10.14
C ALA A 85 0.30 17.79 9.80
N LEU A 86 0.53 17.47 8.52
CA LEU A 86 1.66 16.66 8.06
C LEU A 86 2.37 17.31 6.86
N SER A 87 3.70 17.27 6.87
CA SER A 87 4.56 17.55 5.72
C SER A 87 4.59 16.33 4.79
N ILE A 88 4.04 16.47 3.58
CA ILE A 88 3.81 15.34 2.64
C ILE A 88 4.52 15.58 1.31
N VAL A 89 5.20 14.54 0.81
CA VAL A 89 5.89 14.54 -0.48
C VAL A 89 5.43 13.38 -1.37
N ASP A 90 5.59 13.53 -2.69
CA ASP A 90 5.59 12.41 -3.64
C ASP A 90 7.04 12.00 -3.90
N TYR A 91 7.41 10.83 -3.40
CA TYR A 91 8.74 10.25 -3.52
C TYR A 91 9.03 9.66 -4.91
N GLY A 92 8.06 9.68 -5.82
CA GLY A 92 8.16 9.06 -7.14
C GLY A 92 7.89 7.56 -7.09
N ASP A 93 8.35 6.84 -8.10
CA ASP A 93 8.21 5.38 -8.16
C ASP A 93 9.51 4.71 -7.69
N VAL A 94 9.38 3.60 -6.97
CA VAL A 94 10.54 2.76 -6.62
C VAL A 94 10.91 1.88 -7.81
N PRO A 95 12.20 1.49 -7.95
CA PRO A 95 12.62 0.60 -9.03
C PRO A 95 11.90 -0.76 -8.97
N VAL A 96 11.54 -1.29 -10.13
CA VAL A 96 10.94 -2.62 -10.28
C VAL A 96 11.61 -3.36 -11.44
N SER A 97 11.53 -4.68 -11.43
CA SER A 97 12.09 -5.56 -12.47
C SER A 97 10.97 -6.41 -13.09
N PRO A 98 10.34 -5.98 -14.19
CA PRO A 98 9.28 -6.74 -14.85
C PRO A 98 9.76 -8.15 -15.22
N GLY A 99 8.97 -9.17 -14.91
CA GLY A 99 9.34 -10.57 -15.14
C GLY A 99 10.13 -11.21 -13.99
N ASP A 100 10.53 -10.44 -12.96
CA ASP A 100 11.30 -10.93 -11.82
C ASP A 100 10.72 -10.41 -10.50
N VAL A 101 9.95 -11.26 -9.83
CA VAL A 101 9.25 -10.94 -8.59
C VAL A 101 10.23 -10.75 -7.44
N GLU A 102 11.19 -11.66 -7.28
CA GLU A 102 12.13 -11.63 -6.15
C GLU A 102 13.08 -10.44 -6.24
N ARG A 103 13.59 -10.14 -7.45
CA ARG A 103 14.39 -8.93 -7.66
C ARG A 103 13.59 -7.67 -7.38
N THR A 104 12.32 -7.64 -7.79
CA THR A 104 11.43 -6.51 -7.49
C THR A 104 11.24 -6.36 -5.97
N TYR A 105 11.04 -7.45 -5.23
CA TYR A 105 10.94 -7.40 -3.77
C TYR A 105 12.19 -6.77 -3.15
N GLY A 106 13.39 -7.21 -3.54
CA GLY A 106 14.63 -6.60 -3.03
C GLY A 106 14.75 -5.10 -3.31
N GLN A 107 14.31 -4.65 -4.49
CA GLN A 107 14.31 -3.22 -4.85
C GLN A 107 13.30 -2.41 -4.03
N VAL A 108 12.10 -2.94 -3.82
CA VAL A 108 11.07 -2.33 -2.96
C VAL A 108 11.55 -2.26 -1.52
N GLU A 109 12.16 -3.35 -1.01
CA GLU A 109 12.70 -3.43 0.34
C GLU A 109 13.78 -2.38 0.58
N GLU A 110 14.74 -2.23 -0.35
CA GLU A 110 15.81 -1.22 -0.27
C GLU A 110 15.25 0.21 -0.24
N ALA A 111 14.32 0.52 -1.15
CA ALA A 111 13.73 1.85 -1.23
C ALA A 111 12.88 2.19 0.01
N LEU A 112 12.07 1.24 0.49
CA LEU A 112 11.21 1.44 1.65
C LEU A 112 12.02 1.53 2.95
N ALA A 113 13.12 0.78 3.07
CA ALA A 113 14.00 0.84 4.23
C ALA A 113 14.59 2.25 4.43
N ALA A 114 14.88 2.97 3.35
CA ALA A 114 15.33 4.37 3.42
C ALA A 114 14.26 5.31 4.00
N LEU A 115 13.00 5.16 3.57
CA LEU A 115 11.85 5.95 4.04
C LEU A 115 11.57 5.66 5.51
N VAL A 116 11.31 4.39 5.80
CA VAL A 116 10.95 3.90 7.13
C VAL A 116 12.08 4.19 8.11
N GLY A 117 13.35 4.00 7.69
CA GLY A 117 14.57 4.32 8.43
C GLY A 117 14.57 5.72 9.05
N ARG A 118 14.10 6.72 8.30
CA ARG A 118 14.00 8.13 8.72
C ARG A 118 12.80 8.43 9.61
N GLY A 119 11.93 7.46 9.88
CA GLY A 119 10.69 7.67 10.61
C GLY A 119 9.59 8.32 9.77
N VAL A 120 9.74 8.34 8.45
CA VAL A 120 8.73 8.82 7.51
C VAL A 120 7.64 7.76 7.37
N PHE A 121 6.38 8.18 7.41
CA PHE A 121 5.24 7.29 7.18
C PHE A 121 5.13 6.93 5.68
N PRO A 122 5.22 5.65 5.29
CA PRO A 122 5.11 5.23 3.90
C PRO A 122 3.64 5.11 3.45
N LEU A 123 3.34 5.64 2.26
CA LEU A 123 2.06 5.42 1.57
C LEU A 123 2.32 4.91 0.15
N ALA A 124 2.08 3.63 -0.09
CA ALA A 124 2.27 3.03 -1.41
C ALA A 124 1.09 3.25 -2.35
N LEU A 125 1.39 3.53 -3.61
CA LEU A 125 0.51 3.37 -4.76
C LEU A 125 0.95 2.08 -5.43
N GLY A 126 0.19 1.01 -5.23
CA GLY A 126 0.63 -0.33 -5.62
C GLY A 126 0.55 -0.60 -7.11
N GLY A 127 0.97 -1.82 -7.44
CA GLY A 127 0.57 -2.54 -8.61
C GLY A 127 -0.32 -3.71 -8.19
N ASP A 128 0.04 -4.95 -8.50
CA ASP A 128 -0.67 -6.10 -7.94
C ASP A 128 -0.36 -6.33 -6.45
N HIS A 129 -1.16 -7.15 -5.76
CA HIS A 129 -1.10 -7.34 -4.31
C HIS A 129 0.18 -8.06 -3.83
N SER A 130 1.02 -8.58 -4.74
CA SER A 130 2.23 -9.30 -4.35
C SER A 130 3.28 -8.36 -3.76
N VAL A 131 3.30 -7.09 -4.17
CA VAL A 131 4.30 -6.10 -3.72
C VAL A 131 4.25 -5.86 -2.20
N THR A 132 3.09 -6.09 -1.58
CA THR A 132 2.88 -5.91 -0.14
C THR A 132 3.77 -6.82 0.72
N LEU A 133 4.20 -7.98 0.21
CA LEU A 133 5.12 -8.86 0.95
C LEU A 133 6.45 -8.16 1.25
N ALA A 134 7.03 -7.48 0.24
CA ALA A 134 8.25 -6.70 0.38
C ALA A 134 8.08 -5.56 1.39
N GLU A 135 6.93 -4.90 1.37
CA GLU A 135 6.62 -3.82 2.32
C GLU A 135 6.56 -4.33 3.76
N LEU A 136 5.88 -5.46 3.98
CA LEU A 136 5.75 -6.10 5.28
C LEU A 136 7.11 -6.54 5.85
N ARG A 137 8.03 -7.04 5.01
CA ARG A 137 9.39 -7.42 5.46
C ARG A 137 10.14 -6.23 6.08
N VAL A 138 10.11 -5.08 5.41
CA VAL A 138 10.75 -3.86 5.93
C VAL A 138 10.07 -3.37 7.20
N LEU A 139 8.74 -3.26 7.18
CA LEU A 139 8.01 -2.72 8.32
C LEU A 139 8.14 -3.62 9.56
N ALA A 140 8.06 -4.94 9.39
CA ALA A 140 8.22 -5.89 10.48
C ALA A 140 9.65 -5.89 11.04
N SER A 141 10.68 -5.66 10.20
CA SER A 141 12.06 -5.54 10.68
C SER A 141 12.25 -4.39 11.68
N ARG A 142 11.43 -3.33 11.59
CA ARG A 142 11.48 -2.16 12.48
C ARG A 142 10.52 -2.24 13.65
N HIS A 143 9.35 -2.85 13.45
CA HIS A 143 8.25 -2.80 14.40
C HIS A 143 7.91 -4.15 15.06
N GLY A 144 8.55 -5.24 14.62
CA GLY A 144 8.09 -6.61 14.92
C GLY A 144 6.86 -6.99 14.09
N PRO A 145 6.27 -8.18 14.33
CA PRO A 145 5.10 -8.66 13.61
C PRO A 145 3.94 -7.65 13.70
N LEU A 146 3.31 -7.36 12.55
CA LEU A 146 2.27 -6.34 12.43
C LEU A 146 0.86 -6.91 12.56
N ALA A 147 -0.07 -6.11 13.08
CA ALA A 147 -1.49 -6.35 12.89
C ALA A 147 -1.92 -5.87 11.49
N LEU A 148 -2.75 -6.65 10.80
CA LEU A 148 -3.22 -6.39 9.44
C LEU A 148 -4.73 -6.10 9.43
N VAL A 149 -5.11 -5.02 8.76
CA VAL A 149 -6.49 -4.80 8.32
C VAL A 149 -6.49 -4.87 6.79
N GLN A 150 -6.95 -5.99 6.24
CA GLN A 150 -7.00 -6.24 4.80
C GLN A 150 -8.44 -6.10 4.31
N LEU A 151 -8.65 -5.20 3.35
CA LEU A 151 -9.94 -5.02 2.68
C LEU A 151 -9.82 -5.57 1.26
N ASP A 152 -10.37 -6.77 1.03
CA ASP A 152 -10.22 -7.46 -0.25
C ASP A 152 -11.42 -8.37 -0.53
N ALA A 153 -11.64 -8.70 -1.81
CA ALA A 153 -12.55 -9.76 -2.22
C ALA A 153 -11.97 -11.17 -1.96
N HIS A 154 -10.64 -11.29 -1.85
CA HIS A 154 -9.91 -12.56 -1.73
C HIS A 154 -9.06 -12.58 -0.45
N GLY A 155 -8.74 -13.78 0.04
CA GLY A 155 -7.85 -13.92 1.21
C GLY A 155 -6.38 -13.71 0.88
N ASP A 156 -5.97 -14.00 -0.37
CA ASP A 156 -4.56 -14.01 -0.82
C ASP A 156 -3.65 -14.87 0.08
N THR A 157 -4.18 -16.03 0.47
CA THR A 157 -3.58 -17.02 1.39
C THR A 157 -3.32 -18.38 0.74
N TRP A 158 -3.29 -18.46 -0.59
CA TRP A 158 -2.91 -19.71 -1.27
C TRP A 158 -1.45 -20.06 -1.03
N ASP A 159 -1.11 -21.33 -1.24
CA ASP A 159 0.26 -21.80 -1.12
C ASP A 159 1.11 -21.44 -2.34
N GLU A 160 0.62 -21.79 -3.51
CA GLU A 160 1.28 -21.50 -4.78
C GLU A 160 0.25 -21.44 -5.89
N TYR A 161 0.68 -20.87 -7.02
CA TYR A 161 -0.08 -20.93 -8.27
C TYR A 161 0.88 -21.21 -9.42
N PHE A 162 0.59 -22.20 -10.25
CA PHE A 162 1.50 -22.69 -11.31
C PHE A 162 2.92 -23.03 -10.81
N GLY A 163 3.05 -23.57 -9.59
CA GLY A 163 4.35 -23.86 -8.97
C GLY A 163 5.14 -22.62 -8.53
N GLN A 164 4.53 -21.44 -8.52
CA GLN A 164 5.12 -20.18 -8.07
C GLN A 164 4.59 -19.82 -6.68
N ARG A 165 5.51 -19.63 -5.73
CA ARG A 165 5.17 -19.25 -4.35
C ARG A 165 4.95 -17.75 -4.17
N PHE A 166 5.53 -16.93 -5.03
CA PHE A 166 5.39 -15.47 -4.99
C PHE A 166 4.40 -15.03 -6.08
N PHE A 167 3.15 -14.86 -5.66
CA PHE A 167 2.03 -14.60 -6.52
C PHE A 167 1.04 -13.69 -5.82
N HIS A 168 0.23 -12.92 -6.55
CA HIS A 168 -0.67 -11.95 -5.89
C HIS A 168 -1.70 -12.60 -4.94
N GLY A 169 -2.02 -13.89 -5.15
CA GLY A 169 -2.92 -14.67 -4.29
C GLY A 169 -2.24 -15.45 -3.15
N THR A 170 -0.93 -15.30 -2.94
CA THR A 170 -0.17 -16.03 -1.91
C THR A 170 0.46 -15.13 -0.84
N THR A 171 0.37 -13.81 -1.02
CA THR A 171 1.07 -12.79 -0.23
C THR A 171 0.96 -12.98 1.28
N PHE A 172 -0.26 -13.11 1.80
CA PHE A 172 -0.46 -13.12 3.24
C PHE A 172 -0.12 -14.47 3.87
N LYS A 173 -0.18 -15.57 3.11
CA LYS A 173 0.37 -16.84 3.60
C LYS A 173 1.88 -16.74 3.79
N ARG A 174 2.61 -16.16 2.82
CA ARG A 174 4.06 -15.90 2.94
C ARG A 174 4.36 -14.98 4.13
N ALA A 175 3.56 -13.94 4.32
CA ALA A 175 3.73 -13.03 5.44
C ALA A 175 3.58 -13.71 6.81
N VAL A 176 2.63 -14.65 6.96
CA VAL A 176 2.50 -15.46 8.19
C VAL A 176 3.70 -16.40 8.36
N GLU A 177 4.09 -17.12 7.31
CA GLU A 177 5.23 -18.05 7.36
C GLU A 177 6.56 -17.35 7.73
N GLU A 178 6.75 -16.13 7.26
CA GLU A 178 7.91 -15.29 7.55
C GLU A 178 7.80 -14.54 8.90
N GLY A 179 6.69 -14.71 9.64
CA GLY A 179 6.48 -14.07 10.94
C GLY A 179 6.32 -12.55 10.87
N LEU A 180 5.89 -12.01 9.71
CA LEU A 180 5.79 -10.56 9.47
C LEU A 180 4.50 -9.96 10.04
N ILE A 181 3.49 -10.80 10.27
CA ILE A 181 2.17 -10.42 10.75
C ILE A 181 1.74 -11.29 11.91
N GLU A 182 0.94 -10.73 12.82
CA GLU A 182 0.27 -11.44 13.91
C GLU A 182 -1.17 -11.74 13.47
N PRO A 183 -1.49 -12.96 13.02
CA PRO A 183 -2.79 -13.27 12.43
C PRO A 183 -3.94 -13.10 13.41
N ARG A 184 -3.72 -13.39 14.70
CA ARG A 184 -4.79 -13.30 15.72
C ARG A 184 -5.16 -11.86 16.07
N ALA A 185 -4.30 -10.90 15.72
CA ALA A 185 -4.58 -9.47 15.80
C ALA A 185 -5.03 -8.88 14.45
N SER A 186 -5.28 -9.72 13.45
CA SER A 186 -5.49 -9.31 12.07
C SER A 186 -6.88 -9.71 11.55
N VAL A 187 -7.41 -8.89 10.63
CA VAL A 187 -8.71 -9.10 10.00
C VAL A 187 -8.61 -9.00 8.47
N GLN A 188 -9.24 -9.95 7.78
CA GLN A 188 -9.53 -9.90 6.35
C GLN A 188 -11.02 -9.69 6.16
N ALA A 189 -11.42 -8.61 5.51
CA ALA A 189 -12.82 -8.21 5.37
C ALA A 189 -13.20 -7.93 3.92
N GLY A 190 -14.38 -8.41 3.51
CA GLY A 190 -14.95 -8.19 2.18
C GLY A 190 -14.94 -9.42 1.26
N LEU A 191 -14.53 -10.59 1.78
CA LEU A 191 -14.39 -11.82 1.00
C LEU A 191 -15.70 -12.18 0.29
N ARG A 192 -15.62 -12.46 -1.02
CA ARG A 192 -16.77 -12.76 -1.88
C ARG A 192 -16.34 -13.40 -3.20
N GLY A 193 -17.30 -13.91 -3.95
CA GLY A 193 -17.08 -14.53 -5.26
C GLY A 193 -17.15 -16.06 -5.21
N SER A 194 -17.06 -16.68 -6.38
CA SER A 194 -16.96 -18.13 -6.49
C SER A 194 -15.56 -18.60 -6.10
N LEU A 195 -15.48 -19.73 -5.40
CA LEU A 195 -14.24 -20.31 -4.91
C LEU A 195 -13.92 -21.62 -5.63
N TYR A 196 -12.67 -22.09 -5.56
CA TYR A 196 -12.31 -23.42 -6.05
C TYR A 196 -12.78 -24.51 -5.10
N GLY A 197 -12.81 -24.22 -3.80
CA GLY A 197 -13.29 -25.12 -2.76
C GLY A 197 -13.67 -24.36 -1.49
N ALA A 198 -14.31 -25.06 -0.54
CA ALA A 198 -14.64 -24.47 0.76
C ALA A 198 -13.37 -24.14 1.57
N GLU A 199 -12.27 -24.85 1.29
CA GLU A 199 -10.98 -24.69 1.96
C GLU A 199 -10.37 -23.30 1.73
N ASP A 200 -10.74 -22.62 0.65
CA ASP A 200 -10.27 -21.26 0.36
C ASP A 200 -10.63 -20.28 1.50
N LEU A 201 -11.81 -20.41 2.10
CA LEU A 201 -12.23 -19.60 3.26
C LEU A 201 -11.57 -20.05 4.57
N ASP A 202 -11.34 -21.35 4.70
CA ASP A 202 -10.79 -21.93 5.91
C ASP A 202 -9.28 -21.75 6.00
N SER A 203 -8.59 -21.58 4.87
CA SER A 203 -7.15 -21.35 4.81
C SER A 203 -6.73 -20.11 5.61
N ALA A 204 -7.41 -18.97 5.41
CA ALA A 204 -7.16 -17.75 6.17
C ALA A 204 -7.51 -17.92 7.66
N ARG A 205 -8.63 -18.57 7.99
CA ARG A 205 -9.00 -18.83 9.38
C ARG A 205 -8.01 -19.75 10.09
N ALA A 206 -7.50 -20.76 9.40
CA ALA A 206 -6.52 -21.72 9.91
C ALA A 206 -5.17 -21.04 10.20
N LEU A 207 -4.81 -20.00 9.45
CA LEU A 207 -3.65 -19.14 9.76
C LEU A 207 -3.88 -18.26 10.99
N GLY A 208 -5.13 -18.08 11.42
CA GLY A 208 -5.50 -17.35 12.64
C GLY A 208 -6.17 -16.00 12.40
N PHE A 209 -6.43 -15.62 11.15
CA PHE A 209 -7.11 -14.36 10.82
C PHE A 209 -8.58 -14.37 11.28
N ALA A 210 -9.06 -13.21 11.72
CA ALA A 210 -10.49 -12.92 11.68
C ALA A 210 -10.91 -12.74 10.21
N VAL A 211 -11.91 -13.49 9.74
CA VAL A 211 -12.36 -13.44 8.34
C VAL A 211 -13.82 -13.02 8.29
N LEU A 212 -14.09 -11.88 7.64
CA LEU A 212 -15.42 -11.35 7.41
C LEU A 212 -15.75 -11.39 5.92
N SER A 213 -16.75 -12.18 5.55
CA SER A 213 -17.30 -12.14 4.20
C SER A 213 -17.98 -10.79 3.92
N CYS A 214 -18.20 -10.46 2.65
CA CYS A 214 -18.93 -9.26 2.27
C CYS A 214 -20.33 -9.21 2.90
N ASP A 215 -21.02 -10.35 3.02
CA ASP A 215 -22.35 -10.42 3.64
C ASP A 215 -22.30 -10.18 5.15
N GLN A 216 -21.27 -10.71 5.83
CA GLN A 216 -21.04 -10.45 7.25
C GLN A 216 -20.72 -8.97 7.48
N LEU A 217 -19.84 -8.39 6.66
CA LEU A 217 -19.45 -6.98 6.76
C LEU A 217 -20.68 -6.06 6.58
N ARG A 218 -21.52 -6.33 5.57
CA ARG A 218 -22.78 -5.59 5.35
C ARG A 218 -23.75 -5.67 6.53
N THR A 219 -23.76 -6.78 7.25
CA THR A 219 -24.62 -6.96 8.42
C THR A 219 -24.14 -6.12 9.61
N LEU A 220 -22.84 -5.81 9.68
CA LEU A 220 -22.26 -4.98 10.74
C LEU A 220 -22.50 -3.47 10.53
N GLY A 221 -22.73 -3.03 9.29
CA GLY A 221 -22.92 -1.63 8.91
C GLY A 221 -21.75 -1.07 8.11
#